data_AF-A0A1F9CY75-F1
#
_entry.id   AF-A0A1F9CY75-F1
#
_cell.length_a   1.000
_cell.length_b   1.000
_cell.length_c   1.000
_cell.angle_alpha   90.00
_cell.angle_beta   90.00
_cell.angle_gamma   90.00
#
_symmetry.space_group_name_H-M   'P 1'
#
loop_
_entity.id
_entity.type
_entity.pdbx_description
1 polymer ?
#
loop_
_entity_poly.entity_id
_entity_poly.type
_entity_poly.pdbx_seq_one_letter_code
_entity_poly.pdbx_strand_id
1 'polypeptide(L)'
;MREETVQPATPKKRRKKSPQIKRLTPNAVVQRVKFGETGVSVCIDDFGEDGPECFTEGTVIYINQQHPLYQREVKKPDTYILNVTRLITQEISLMKDTRNPRQAFSRQSKLLRDAFIDRQSQ
;
A
#
# COMPACT_ATOMS: atom_id res chain seq x y z
N MET A 1 -10.22 -13.42 -59.25
CA MET A 1 -9.32 -13.85 -58.15
C MET A 1 -8.37 -12.71 -57.84
N ARG A 2 -8.35 -12.29 -56.56
CA ARG A 2 -7.26 -11.59 -55.84
C ARG A 2 -6.98 -10.13 -56.23
N GLU A 3 -6.81 -9.18 -55.32
CA GLU A 3 -7.01 -9.08 -53.86
C GLU A 3 -6.76 -7.59 -53.52
N GLU A 4 -7.71 -6.95 -52.84
CA GLU A 4 -7.52 -5.63 -52.24
C GLU A 4 -6.41 -5.68 -51.20
N THR A 5 -5.38 -4.86 -51.37
CA THR A 5 -4.25 -4.78 -50.44
C THR A 5 -4.62 -3.88 -49.27
N VAL A 6 -5.23 -4.47 -48.23
CA VAL A 6 -5.47 -3.80 -46.95
C VAL A 6 -4.15 -3.72 -46.17
N GLN A 7 -3.63 -2.50 -46.02
CA GLN A 7 -2.45 -2.23 -45.19
C GLN A 7 -2.82 -2.33 -43.70
N PRO A 8 -2.08 -3.08 -42.87
CA PRO A 8 -2.41 -3.25 -41.46
C PRO A 8 -1.98 -2.03 -40.63
N ALA A 9 -2.94 -1.46 -39.89
CA ALA A 9 -2.74 -0.38 -38.94
C ALA A 9 -1.78 -0.79 -37.81
N THR A 10 -0.74 0.02 -37.61
CA THR A 10 0.26 -0.13 -36.55
C THR A 10 -0.36 -0.18 -35.15
N PRO A 11 0.06 -1.10 -34.26
CA PRO A 11 -0.48 -1.18 -32.90
C PRO A 11 0.01 0.01 -32.06
N LYS A 12 -0.93 0.84 -31.61
CA LYS A 12 -0.70 1.97 -30.68
C LYS A 12 -0.12 1.45 -29.37
N LYS A 13 1.12 1.85 -29.05
CA LYS A 13 1.79 1.60 -27.77
C LYS A 13 0.87 2.06 -26.62
N ARG A 14 0.46 1.13 -25.75
CA ARG A 14 -0.27 1.43 -24.50
C ARG A 14 0.59 2.40 -23.67
N ARG A 15 0.15 3.66 -23.57
CA ARG A 15 0.78 4.66 -22.70
C ARG A 15 0.75 4.11 -21.28
N LYS A 16 1.93 3.96 -20.66
CA LYS A 16 2.06 3.65 -19.23
C LYS A 16 1.26 4.72 -18.48
N LYS A 17 0.22 4.31 -17.75
CA LYS A 17 -0.55 5.23 -16.90
C LYS A 17 0.45 5.88 -15.95
N SER A 18 0.66 7.18 -16.09
CA SER A 18 1.43 7.97 -15.14
C SER A 18 0.82 7.77 -13.75
N PRO A 19 1.65 7.67 -12.69
CA PRO A 19 1.15 7.57 -11.33
C PRO A 19 0.16 8.71 -11.09
N GLN A 20 -1.10 8.37 -10.81
CA GLN A 20 -2.10 9.36 -10.42
C GLN A 20 -1.77 9.71 -8.98
N ILE A 21 -0.80 10.62 -8.81
CA ILE A 21 -0.55 11.26 -7.52
C ILE A 21 -1.84 12.01 -7.20
N LYS A 22 -2.77 11.34 -6.50
CA LYS A 22 -3.94 11.96 -5.90
C LYS A 22 -3.37 13.04 -4.97
N ARG A 23 -3.81 14.29 -5.18
CA ARG A 23 -3.38 15.43 -4.36
C ARG A 23 -3.61 15.05 -2.90
N LEU A 24 -2.55 15.06 -2.07
CA LEU A 24 -2.72 14.89 -0.63
C LEU A 24 -3.72 15.93 -0.15
N THR A 25 -4.72 15.52 0.63
CA THR A 25 -5.62 16.49 1.24
C THR A 25 -4.87 17.31 2.30
N PRO A 26 -5.34 18.51 2.67
CA PRO A 26 -4.69 19.31 3.71
C PRO A 26 -4.64 18.62 5.09
N ASN A 27 -5.44 17.57 5.30
CA ASN A 27 -5.47 16.79 6.53
C ASN A 27 -4.48 15.60 6.52
N ALA A 28 -3.74 15.42 5.43
CA ALA A 28 -2.91 14.25 5.26
C ALA A 28 -1.71 14.28 6.21
N VAL A 29 -1.59 13.25 7.07
CA VAL A 29 -0.44 13.08 7.96
C VAL A 29 0.59 12.20 7.26
N VAL A 30 1.75 12.77 6.94
CA VAL A 30 2.86 12.05 6.32
C VAL A 30 3.94 11.74 7.36
N GLN A 31 4.11 10.45 7.67
CA GLN A 31 5.17 9.95 8.52
C GLN A 31 6.16 9.13 7.71
N ARG A 32 7.42 9.58 7.64
CA ARG A 32 8.51 8.81 7.00
C ARG A 32 9.09 7.81 7.99
N VAL A 33 9.11 6.53 7.61
CA VAL A 33 9.63 5.44 8.46
C VAL A 33 10.70 4.67 7.69
N LYS A 34 11.92 4.60 8.23
CA LYS A 34 13.00 3.79 7.63
C LYS A 34 12.86 2.34 8.11
N PHE A 35 12.68 1.40 7.19
CA PHE A 35 12.67 -0.04 7.47
C PHE A 35 13.91 -0.68 6.86
N GLY A 36 14.97 -0.86 7.68
CA GLY A 36 16.27 -1.32 7.19
C GLY A 36 16.89 -0.34 6.19
N GLU A 37 17.30 -0.83 5.01
CA GLU A 37 17.84 -0.02 3.91
C GLU A 37 16.75 0.63 3.03
N THR A 38 15.49 0.18 3.15
CA THR A 38 14.37 0.70 2.35
C THR A 38 13.64 1.79 3.12
N GLY A 39 13.72 3.03 2.63
CA GLY A 39 12.89 4.13 3.14
C GLY A 39 11.45 3.97 2.68
N VAL A 40 10.50 3.79 3.61
CA VAL A 40 9.07 3.73 3.32
C VAL A 40 8.41 4.98 3.91
N SER A 41 7.51 5.62 3.17
CA SER A 41 6.71 6.71 3.72
C SER A 41 5.31 6.19 3.99
N VAL A 42 4.71 6.55 5.12
CA VAL A 42 3.32 6.24 5.44
C VAL A 42 2.54 7.55 5.42
N CYS A 43 1.43 7.57 4.70
CA CYS A 43 0.54 8.72 4.58
C CYS A 43 -0.86 8.29 5.01
N ILE A 44 -1.47 9.03 5.94
CA ILE A 44 -2.86 8.83 6.32
C ILE A 44 -3.66 9.94 5.64
N ASP A 45 -4.65 9.58 4.82
CA ASP A 45 -5.43 10.53 4.03
C ASP A 45 -6.86 10.03 3.78
N ASP A 46 -7.71 10.90 3.23
CA ASP A 46 -9.11 10.64 2.90
C ASP A 46 -9.26 10.03 1.51
N PHE A 47 -9.81 8.81 1.43
CA PHE A 47 -10.07 8.13 0.15
C PHE A 47 -11.54 7.67 -0.02
N GLY A 48 -12.46 8.12 0.84
CA GLY A 48 -13.86 7.71 0.87
C GLY A 48 -14.10 6.43 1.67
N GLU A 49 -15.34 6.24 2.14
CA GLU A 49 -15.72 5.06 2.94
C GLU A 49 -15.63 3.74 2.13
N ASP A 50 -15.96 3.78 0.84
CA ASP A 50 -15.86 2.65 -0.10
C ASP A 50 -14.45 2.47 -0.70
N GLY A 51 -13.49 3.31 -0.29
CA GLY A 51 -12.10 3.22 -0.72
C GLY A 51 -11.36 2.03 -0.09
N PRO A 52 -10.20 1.62 -0.64
CA PRO A 52 -9.38 0.58 -0.03
C PRO A 52 -8.89 1.00 1.37
N GLU A 53 -8.71 0.02 2.28
CA GLU A 53 -8.13 0.24 3.61
C GLU A 53 -6.73 0.89 3.52
N CYS A 54 -5.90 0.36 2.62
CA CYS A 54 -4.57 0.87 2.33
C CYS A 54 -4.16 0.50 0.90
N PHE A 55 -3.19 1.22 0.35
CA PHE A 55 -2.54 0.88 -0.91
C PHE A 55 -1.14 1.46 -0.97
N THR A 56 -0.31 0.91 -1.84
CA THR A 56 1.05 1.37 -2.10
C THR A 56 1.18 2.06 -3.44
N GLU A 57 1.84 3.21 -3.48
CA GLU A 57 2.30 3.86 -4.71
C GLU A 57 3.79 4.23 -4.58
N GLY A 58 4.64 3.57 -5.38
CA GLY A 58 6.09 3.72 -5.27
C GLY A 58 6.61 3.21 -3.92
N THR A 59 7.15 4.12 -3.11
CA THR A 59 7.64 3.84 -1.74
C THR A 59 6.74 4.42 -0.66
N VAL A 60 5.54 4.87 -1.02
CA VAL A 60 4.56 5.47 -0.11
C VAL A 60 3.39 4.52 0.10
N ILE A 61 3.10 4.21 1.35
CA ILE A 61 1.93 3.49 1.80
C ILE A 61 0.89 4.53 2.19
N TYR A 62 -0.27 4.49 1.56
CA TYR A 62 -1.42 5.31 1.90
C TYR A 62 -2.40 4.49 2.75
N ILE A 63 -2.89 5.08 3.83
CA ILE A 63 -3.88 4.50 4.74
C ILE A 63 -5.12 5.40 4.70
N ASN A 64 -6.28 4.78 4.47
CA ASN A 64 -7.54 5.50 4.35
C ASN A 64 -8.18 5.71 5.72
N GLN A 65 -8.19 6.96 6.19
CA GLN A 65 -8.80 7.27 7.48
C GLN A 65 -10.34 7.23 7.45
N GLN A 66 -10.98 7.39 6.28
CA GLN A 66 -12.43 7.33 6.17
C GLN A 66 -12.98 5.90 6.12
N HIS A 67 -12.09 4.90 6.00
CA HIS A 67 -12.54 3.52 5.94
C HIS A 67 -13.26 3.10 7.24
N PRO A 68 -14.42 2.42 7.18
CA PRO A 68 -15.19 2.04 8.37
C PRO A 68 -14.39 1.26 9.42
N LEU A 69 -13.45 0.41 9.00
CA LEU A 69 -12.56 -0.31 9.93
C LEU A 69 -11.59 0.63 10.64
N TYR A 70 -11.01 1.60 9.93
CA TYR A 70 -10.14 2.61 10.54
C TYR A 70 -10.90 3.41 11.59
N GLN A 71 -12.09 3.91 11.24
CA GLN A 71 -12.96 4.68 12.14
C GLN A 71 -13.45 3.87 13.35
N ARG A 72 -13.62 2.55 13.19
CA ARG A 72 -13.96 1.66 14.32
C ARG A 72 -12.78 1.48 15.27
N GLU A 73 -11.57 1.33 14.73
CA GLU A 73 -10.39 0.92 15.49
C GLU A 73 -9.65 2.10 16.12
N VAL A 74 -9.73 3.29 15.53
CA VAL A 74 -9.20 4.54 16.12
C VAL A 74 -9.78 4.85 17.51
N LYS A 75 -10.96 4.31 17.82
CA LYS A 75 -11.63 4.45 19.13
C LYS A 75 -10.90 3.72 20.27
N LYS A 76 -10.01 2.78 19.96
CA LYS A 76 -9.26 1.99 20.94
C LYS A 76 -7.76 2.04 20.60
N PRO A 77 -6.91 2.65 21.42
CA PRO A 77 -5.51 2.92 21.07
C PRO A 77 -4.74 1.64 20.70
N ASP A 78 -4.88 0.57 21.47
CA ASP A 78 -4.18 -0.69 21.20
C ASP A 78 -4.64 -1.34 19.89
N THR A 79 -5.94 -1.29 19.61
CA THR A 79 -6.50 -1.81 18.35
C THR A 79 -6.09 -0.96 17.16
N TYR A 80 -6.04 0.36 17.32
CA TYR A 80 -5.56 1.29 16.31
C TYR A 80 -4.11 1.00 15.92
N ILE A 81 -3.23 0.87 16.90
CA ILE A 81 -1.82 0.57 16.68
C ILE A 81 -1.66 -0.77 15.97
N LEU A 82 -2.39 -1.81 16.42
CA LEU A 82 -2.38 -3.13 15.78
C LEU A 82 -2.83 -3.04 14.32
N ASN A 83 -3.92 -2.32 14.03
CA ASN A 83 -4.43 -2.21 12.67
C ASN A 83 -3.50 -1.44 11.74
N VAL A 84 -3.02 -0.26 12.16
CA VAL A 84 -2.07 0.52 11.35
C VAL A 84 -0.81 -0.31 11.06
N THR A 85 -0.31 -1.04 12.05
CA THR A 85 0.84 -1.94 11.87
C THR A 85 0.51 -3.10 10.92
N ARG A 86 -0.67 -3.71 11.03
CA ARG A 86 -1.15 -4.75 10.09
C ARG A 86 -1.15 -4.22 8.65
N LEU A 87 -1.71 -3.04 8.41
CA LEU A 87 -1.79 -2.44 7.07
C LEU A 87 -0.40 -2.15 6.51
N ILE A 88 0.49 -1.54 7.30
CA ILE A 88 1.86 -1.24 6.86
C ILE A 88 2.62 -2.52 6.51
N THR A 89 2.57 -3.53 7.38
CA THR A 89 3.30 -4.79 7.18
C THR A 89 2.74 -5.61 6.02
N GLN A 90 1.43 -5.54 5.77
CA GLN A 90 0.79 -6.12 4.59
C GLN A 90 1.37 -5.52 3.31
N GLU A 91 1.35 -4.19 3.20
CA GLU A 91 1.83 -3.48 2.02
C GLU A 91 3.32 -3.72 1.77
N ILE A 92 4.16 -3.69 2.81
CA ILE A 92 5.59 -4.02 2.69
C ILE A 92 5.79 -5.45 2.18
N SER A 93 4.97 -6.40 2.64
CA SER A 93 5.07 -7.80 2.24
C SER A 93 4.71 -8.01 0.76
N LEU A 94 3.85 -7.14 0.22
CA LEU A 94 3.42 -7.12 -1.19
C LEU A 94 4.36 -6.30 -2.09
N MET A 95 5.07 -5.30 -1.55
CA MET A 95 6.02 -4.46 -2.30
C MET A 95 7.16 -5.26 -2.95
N LYS A 96 7.65 -6.28 -2.25
CA LYS A 96 8.62 -7.21 -2.85
C LYS A 96 7.82 -8.20 -3.68
N ASP A 97 8.07 -8.26 -4.98
CA ASP A 97 7.42 -9.14 -5.95
C ASP A 97 7.45 -10.62 -5.49
N THR A 98 6.51 -10.99 -4.63
CA THR A 98 6.42 -12.33 -4.05
C THR A 98 5.64 -13.17 -5.02
N ARG A 99 6.35 -13.93 -5.86
CA ARG A 99 5.74 -14.97 -6.72
C ARG A 99 4.91 -16.00 -5.95
N ASN A 100 5.01 -16.02 -4.62
CA ASN A 100 4.32 -16.94 -3.73
C ASN A 100 3.63 -16.21 -2.55
N PRO A 101 2.28 -16.25 -2.45
CA PRO A 101 1.52 -15.66 -1.35
C PRO A 101 1.93 -16.15 0.05
N ARG A 102 2.38 -17.42 0.18
CA ARG A 102 2.84 -17.97 1.46
C ARG A 102 4.07 -17.23 1.99
N GLN A 103 4.96 -16.79 1.10
CA GLN A 103 6.12 -16.00 1.49
C GLN A 103 5.73 -14.59 1.94
N ALA A 104 4.73 -13.97 1.30
CA ALA A 104 4.21 -12.68 1.72
C ALA A 104 3.63 -12.76 3.15
N PHE A 105 2.79 -13.76 3.44
CA PHE A 105 2.26 -13.95 4.79
C PHE A 105 3.35 -14.23 5.83
N SER A 106 4.34 -15.07 5.50
CA SER A 106 5.46 -15.33 6.41
C SER A 106 6.27 -14.07 6.73
N ARG A 107 6.49 -13.20 5.74
CA ARG A 107 7.14 -11.89 5.94
C ARG A 107 6.28 -10.96 6.78
N GLN A 108 4.98 -10.90 6.53
CA GLN A 108 4.05 -10.11 7.32
C GLN A 108 4.07 -10.55 8.79
N SER A 109 3.99 -11.86 9.06
CA SER A 109 4.08 -12.39 10.42
C SER A 109 5.40 -12.06 11.09
N LYS A 110 6.52 -12.11 10.36
CA LYS A 110 7.83 -11.69 10.88
C LYS A 110 7.83 -10.20 11.25
N LEU A 111 7.40 -9.33 10.35
CA LEU A 111 7.38 -7.88 10.59
C LEU A 111 6.47 -7.50 11.77
N LEU A 112 5.33 -8.18 11.93
CA LEU A 112 4.44 -7.99 13.08
C LEU A 112 5.09 -8.43 14.39
N ARG A 113 5.78 -9.58 14.39
CA ARG A 113 6.54 -10.04 15.56
C ARG A 113 7.62 -9.02 15.93
N ASP A 114 8.41 -8.58 14.96
CA ASP A 114 9.50 -7.62 15.19
C ASP A 114 8.95 -6.27 15.70
N ALA A 115 7.76 -5.85 15.25
CA ALA A 115 7.13 -4.60 15.68
C ALA A 115 6.61 -4.62 17.13
N PHE A 116 6.10 -5.75 17.61
CA PHE A 116 5.40 -5.84 18.90
C PHE A 116 6.16 -6.61 20.00
N ILE A 117 7.02 -7.57 19.64
CA ILE A 117 7.66 -8.47 20.61
C ILE A 117 9.10 -8.02 20.90
N ASP A 118 9.87 -7.63 19.89
CA ASP A 118 11.31 -7.33 20.04
C ASP A 118 11.60 -5.96 20.70
N ARG A 119 10.57 -5.14 20.96
CA ARG A 119 10.71 -3.86 21.70
C ARG A 119 10.47 -3.97 23.21
N GLN A 120 10.04 -5.11 23.74
CA GLN A 120 9.82 -5.28 25.19
C GLN A 120 11.08 -5.74 25.96
N SER A 121 12.24 -5.80 25.30
CA SER A 121 13.51 -6.28 25.88
C SER A 121 14.61 -5.21 25.99
N GLN A 122 14.25 -3.91 25.97
CA GLN A 122 15.16 -2.80 26.30
C GLN A 122 14.64 -1.95 27.45
#